data_AF-A0A930GYA8-F1
#
_entry.id   AF-A0A930GYA8-F1
#
_cell.length_a   1.000
_cell.length_b   1.000
_cell.length_c   1.000
_cell.angle_alpha   90.00
_cell.angle_beta   90.00
_cell.angle_gamma   90.00
#
_symmetry.space_group_name_H-M   'P 1'
#
loop_
_entity.id
_entity.type
_entity.pdbx_description
1 polymer ?
#
loop_
_entity_poly.entity_id
_entity_poly.type
_entity_poly.pdbx_seq_one_letter_code
_entity_poly.pdbx_strand_id
1 'polypeptide(L)'
;IIIPLLTKRHLMLFQGSLEEMLRTFLEKWLLPGGEVILGMENENALERISTGYYEKEPAYQSYDALKMLEESLKKDYPKARASLYFPMPSLEYPIHFYTEKRLPKEGEEGYGYVALGKKGVFPQFAPSFLYRFRGDATAILSMKDVHSADVEYIKYNSSRKPEYALKTEILRDKEGNRKVLKEGIGAEANAHIDSLPKKRKLLSESFARRKIQVLEEEGFWRAYAGSQSPSSILYPFVKGKSIGEILGELISQGKAPVKEIQEALHLLLGEESFIKPANLDLLFENVIMDGEQAVLIDCEWVKEEGEERLFLLYRILHYWYEEYKDKLKYKDEESFFRLFSINKPELLSCERKEAIFQEEVHGEGQEENVWAYQQSRMSPENFQKQKEEIALRREQIQYLQEELKEKEISVKKEREVNRLTNVHVGNLENVIRAHERDIAQLQEERNYFERHQSLPSKIRRRLSASFNRRFPKDSKRRLILHYMGRTLLHPFKTLPLYFTAEGRNRISGHFKIGQAYFDGGKIRLPKVDKPKVSIVIPCYNQIHYTYRCLQSIL
;
A
#
# COMPACT_ATOMS: atom_id res chain seq x y z
N ILE A 1 13.85 -24.36 8.03
CA ILE A 1 12.77 -24.17 7.03
C ILE A 1 11.67 -23.37 7.70
N ILE A 2 11.17 -22.32 7.05
CA ILE A 2 10.06 -21.50 7.57
C ILE A 2 8.93 -21.54 6.55
N ILE A 3 7.74 -21.91 6.98
CA ILE A 3 6.50 -21.82 6.21
C ILE A 3 5.56 -20.90 7.00
N PRO A 4 5.44 -19.61 6.61
CA PRO A 4 4.66 -18.65 7.37
C PRO A 4 3.18 -19.01 7.49
N LEU A 5 2.61 -19.65 6.46
CA LEU A 5 1.25 -20.16 6.45
C LEU A 5 1.21 -21.50 5.73
N LEU A 6 0.78 -22.55 6.43
CA LEU A 6 0.58 -23.88 5.88
C LEU A 6 -0.67 -23.87 4.98
N THR A 7 -0.51 -24.33 3.75
CA THR A 7 -1.61 -24.39 2.76
C THR A 7 -1.82 -25.80 2.26
N LYS A 8 -3.00 -26.07 1.69
CA LYS A 8 -3.33 -27.37 1.11
C LYS A 8 -2.34 -27.78 0.01
N ARG A 9 -1.80 -26.82 -0.74
CA ARG A 9 -0.78 -27.08 -1.78
C ARG A 9 0.52 -27.62 -1.18
N HIS A 10 0.95 -27.11 -0.03
CA HIS A 10 2.12 -27.64 0.67
C HIS A 10 1.89 -29.10 1.04
N LEU A 11 0.75 -29.41 1.68
CA LEU A 11 0.44 -30.79 2.10
C LEU A 11 0.27 -31.75 0.92
N MET A 12 -0.27 -31.31 -0.22
CA MET A 12 -0.41 -32.15 -1.42
C MET A 12 0.93 -32.72 -1.94
N LEU A 13 2.05 -32.01 -1.70
CA LEU A 13 3.38 -32.51 -2.04
C LEU A 13 3.84 -33.69 -1.17
N PHE A 14 3.16 -33.93 -0.05
CA PHE A 14 3.46 -34.94 0.96
C PHE A 14 2.21 -35.76 1.29
N GLN A 15 1.48 -36.19 0.24
CA GLN A 15 0.30 -37.07 0.35
C GLN A 15 -0.84 -36.53 1.24
N GLY A 16 -0.88 -35.21 1.47
CA GLY A 16 -1.85 -34.58 2.37
C GLY A 16 -1.50 -34.69 3.86
N SER A 17 -0.34 -35.24 4.22
CA SER A 17 0.05 -35.50 5.61
C SER A 17 1.07 -34.49 6.12
N LEU A 18 0.70 -33.77 7.19
CA LEU A 18 1.63 -32.89 7.91
C LEU A 18 2.78 -33.69 8.54
N GLU A 19 2.50 -34.92 9.00
CA GLU A 19 3.51 -35.79 9.60
C GLU A 19 4.56 -36.23 8.57
N GLU A 20 4.12 -36.67 7.39
CA GLU A 20 5.02 -37.08 6.31
C GLU A 20 5.88 -35.91 5.81
N MET A 21 5.29 -34.71 5.74
CA MET A 21 6.01 -33.48 5.42
C MET A 21 7.14 -33.21 6.42
N LEU A 22 6.84 -33.25 7.72
CA LEU A 22 7.83 -32.99 8.77
C LEU A 22 8.95 -34.04 8.77
N ARG A 23 8.62 -35.33 8.65
CA ARG A 23 9.61 -36.42 8.54
C ARG A 23 10.52 -36.21 7.34
N THR A 24 9.93 -35.90 6.18
CA THR A 24 10.70 -35.66 4.96
C THR A 24 11.65 -34.48 5.12
N PHE A 25 11.21 -33.38 5.74
CA PHE A 25 12.08 -32.23 6.01
C PHE A 25 13.26 -32.59 6.92
N LEU A 26 13.01 -33.33 7.99
CA LEU A 26 14.05 -33.73 8.94
C LEU A 26 15.08 -34.68 8.31
N GLU A 27 14.63 -35.62 7.49
CA GLU A 27 15.49 -36.65 6.92
C GLU A 27 16.29 -36.18 5.70
N LYS A 28 15.69 -35.34 4.85
CA LYS A 28 16.25 -35.02 3.53
C LYS A 28 16.72 -33.57 3.37
N TRP A 29 16.16 -32.63 4.12
CA TRP A 29 16.29 -31.19 3.83
C TRP A 29 16.95 -30.39 4.95
N LEU A 30 16.92 -30.87 6.18
CA LEU A 30 17.51 -30.18 7.32
C LEU A 30 18.86 -30.78 7.69
N LEU A 31 19.82 -29.90 7.98
CA LEU A 31 21.06 -30.25 8.66
C LEU A 31 20.77 -30.64 10.12
N PRO A 32 21.68 -31.38 10.80
CA PRO A 32 21.57 -31.64 12.23
C PRO A 32 21.36 -30.35 13.04
N GLY A 33 20.35 -30.33 13.92
CA GLY A 33 19.94 -29.13 14.68
C GLY A 33 19.05 -28.14 13.91
N GLY A 34 18.82 -28.38 12.62
CA GLY A 34 17.88 -27.62 11.80
C GLY A 34 16.45 -27.68 12.33
N GLU A 35 15.70 -26.61 12.12
CA GLU A 35 14.35 -26.43 12.65
C GLU A 35 13.34 -26.16 11.53
N VAL A 36 12.13 -26.68 11.69
CA VAL A 36 10.95 -26.31 10.91
C VAL A 36 10.09 -25.37 11.76
N ILE A 37 9.71 -24.23 11.18
CA ILE A 37 8.77 -23.28 11.77
C ILE A 37 7.55 -23.19 10.85
N LEU A 38 6.37 -23.53 11.36
CA LEU A 38 5.12 -23.59 10.61
C LEU A 38 4.07 -22.70 11.26
N GLY A 39 3.55 -21.73 10.51
CA GLY A 39 2.32 -21.05 10.87
C GLY A 39 1.11 -21.80 10.31
N MET A 40 0.07 -21.98 11.11
CA MET A 40 -1.12 -22.76 10.77
C MET A 40 -2.38 -22.07 11.30
N GLU A 41 -3.45 -22.08 10.53
CA GLU A 41 -4.74 -21.60 11.00
C GLU A 41 -5.46 -22.66 11.83
N ASN A 42 -6.08 -22.25 12.93
CA ASN A 42 -6.86 -23.17 13.77
C ASN A 42 -8.26 -23.37 13.20
N GLU A 43 -8.66 -24.62 12.94
CA GLU A 43 -10.02 -24.94 12.50
C GLU A 43 -11.10 -24.56 13.53
N ASN A 44 -10.73 -24.57 14.81
CA ASN A 44 -11.59 -24.31 15.96
C ASN A 44 -11.40 -22.89 16.54
N ALA A 45 -10.80 -21.97 15.78
CA ALA A 45 -10.67 -20.58 16.21
C ALA A 45 -12.05 -20.00 16.59
N LEU A 46 -12.12 -19.24 17.69
CA LEU A 46 -13.37 -18.68 18.22
C LEU A 46 -14.17 -17.89 17.15
N GLU A 47 -13.46 -17.10 16.33
CA GLU A 47 -14.04 -16.35 15.22
C GLU A 47 -14.61 -17.26 14.12
N ARG A 48 -13.95 -18.37 13.80
CA ARG A 48 -14.42 -19.30 12.77
C ARG A 48 -15.65 -20.05 13.22
N ILE A 49 -15.68 -20.46 14.49
CA ILE A 49 -16.84 -21.11 15.08
C ILE A 49 -18.05 -20.16 15.08
N SER A 50 -17.83 -18.87 15.38
CA SER A 50 -18.93 -17.90 15.43
C SER A 50 -19.41 -17.45 14.05
N THR A 51 -18.52 -17.34 13.06
CA THR A 51 -18.84 -16.81 11.72
C THR A 51 -19.12 -17.89 10.68
N GLY A 52 -18.62 -19.11 10.87
CA GLY A 52 -18.62 -20.17 9.87
C GLY A 52 -17.68 -19.90 8.68
N TYR A 53 -16.82 -18.87 8.75
CA TYR A 53 -15.96 -18.48 7.64
C TYR A 53 -14.66 -19.28 7.62
N TYR A 54 -14.38 -19.89 6.46
CA TYR A 54 -13.13 -20.58 6.17
C TYR A 54 -12.58 -20.10 4.83
N GLU A 55 -11.31 -19.75 4.83
CA GLU A 55 -10.55 -19.48 3.62
C GLU A 55 -10.23 -20.78 2.88
N LYS A 56 -10.11 -20.69 1.56
CA LYS A 56 -9.95 -21.90 0.73
C LYS A 56 -8.55 -22.48 0.80
N GLU A 57 -7.53 -21.63 0.91
CA GLU A 57 -6.12 -22.02 0.74
C GLU A 57 -5.47 -22.63 1.99
N PRO A 58 -5.69 -22.11 3.22
CA PRO A 58 -5.05 -22.63 4.41
C PRO A 58 -5.35 -24.12 4.63
N ALA A 59 -4.34 -24.84 5.11
CA ALA A 59 -4.52 -26.17 5.68
C ALA A 59 -4.76 -26.01 7.17
N TYR A 60 -6.04 -26.05 7.56
CA TYR A 60 -6.46 -25.90 8.94
C TYR A 60 -6.05 -27.11 9.78
N GLN A 61 -5.64 -26.84 11.01
CA GLN A 61 -5.29 -27.87 12.00
C GLN A 61 -6.05 -27.60 13.30
N SER A 62 -6.29 -28.63 14.10
CA SER A 62 -6.70 -28.50 15.49
C SER A 62 -5.53 -28.68 16.44
N TYR A 63 -5.68 -28.10 17.63
CA TYR A 63 -4.77 -28.32 18.74
C TYR A 63 -4.56 -29.81 19.06
N ASP A 64 -5.63 -30.61 19.10
CA ASP A 64 -5.54 -32.04 19.41
C ASP A 64 -4.76 -32.80 18.33
N ALA A 65 -4.98 -32.48 17.05
CA ALA A 65 -4.23 -33.06 15.94
C ALA A 65 -2.72 -32.74 16.04
N LEU A 66 -2.36 -31.51 16.46
CA LEU A 66 -0.97 -31.14 16.68
C LEU A 66 -0.34 -31.88 17.88
N LYS A 67 -1.10 -32.15 18.94
CA LYS A 67 -0.63 -32.94 20.08
C LYS A 67 -0.39 -34.39 19.71
N MET A 68 -1.31 -35.00 18.96
CA MET A 68 -1.12 -36.37 18.43
C MET A 68 0.09 -36.45 17.49
N LEU A 69 0.29 -35.44 16.65
CA LEU A 69 1.46 -35.33 15.78
C LEU A 69 2.76 -35.25 16.59
N GLU A 70 2.80 -34.42 17.63
CA GLU A 70 3.96 -34.28 18.51
C GLU A 70 4.31 -35.62 19.19
N GLU A 71 3.31 -36.33 19.70
CA GLU A 71 3.49 -37.66 20.30
C GLU A 71 4.01 -38.70 19.29
N SER A 72 3.52 -38.68 18.05
CA SER A 72 4.01 -39.56 16.99
C SER A 72 5.47 -39.29 16.66
N LEU A 73 5.82 -38.02 16.42
CA LEU A 73 7.18 -37.62 16.06
C LEU A 73 8.19 -37.90 17.19
N LYS A 74 7.79 -37.76 18.46
CA LYS A 74 8.67 -38.07 19.61
C LYS A 74 9.11 -39.53 19.68
N LYS A 75 8.34 -40.47 19.10
CA LYS A 75 8.73 -41.90 19.07
C LYS A 75 9.97 -42.12 18.21
N ASP A 76 10.03 -41.45 17.07
CA ASP A 76 11.13 -41.60 16.12
C ASP A 76 12.27 -40.61 16.38
N TYR A 77 11.95 -39.48 17.01
CA TYR A 77 12.90 -38.42 17.36
C TYR A 77 12.88 -38.16 18.87
N PRO A 78 13.45 -39.06 19.72
CA PRO A 78 13.38 -38.93 21.18
C PRO A 78 14.14 -37.71 21.74
N LYS A 79 15.07 -37.15 20.95
CA LYS A 79 15.82 -35.92 21.29
C LYS A 79 15.19 -34.66 20.68
N ALA A 80 14.00 -34.80 20.09
CA ALA A 80 13.32 -33.68 19.48
C ALA A 80 12.88 -32.65 20.52
N ARG A 81 12.76 -31.41 20.06
CA ARG A 81 12.10 -30.33 20.78
C ARG A 81 11.00 -29.76 19.89
N ALA A 82 9.80 -29.74 20.44
CA ALA A 82 8.64 -29.09 19.86
C ALA A 82 8.23 -27.92 20.75
N SER A 83 7.87 -26.80 20.13
CA SER A 83 7.28 -25.65 20.82
C SER A 83 6.07 -25.19 20.03
N LEU A 84 4.93 -25.14 20.70
CA LEU A 84 3.67 -24.66 20.14
C LEU A 84 3.34 -23.29 20.76
N TYR A 85 3.22 -22.29 19.91
CA TYR A 85 2.80 -20.95 20.30
C TYR A 85 1.41 -20.65 19.73
N PHE A 86 0.71 -19.77 20.43
CA PHE A 86 -0.61 -19.25 20.05
C PHE A 86 -0.45 -17.75 19.75
N PRO A 87 -0.21 -17.37 18.48
CA PRO A 87 -0.03 -15.98 18.10
C PRO A 87 -1.35 -15.21 18.17
N MET A 88 -1.30 -14.00 18.70
CA MET A 88 -2.44 -13.09 18.83
C MET A 88 -2.08 -11.68 18.36
N PRO A 89 -3.02 -10.95 17.71
CA PRO A 89 -4.39 -11.38 17.42
C PRO A 89 -4.52 -12.37 16.25
N SER A 90 -3.52 -12.43 15.37
CA SER A 90 -3.51 -13.33 14.20
C SER A 90 -2.08 -13.78 13.86
N LEU A 91 -1.97 -14.71 12.92
CA LEU A 91 -0.68 -15.19 12.42
C LEU A 91 0.06 -14.15 11.56
N GLU A 92 -0.68 -13.27 10.89
CA GLU A 92 -0.13 -12.25 9.99
C GLU A 92 0.49 -11.08 10.77
N TYR A 93 -0.15 -10.67 11.87
CA TYR A 93 0.27 -9.53 12.69
C TYR A 93 0.34 -9.89 14.17
N PRO A 94 1.18 -10.86 14.57
CA PRO A 94 1.24 -11.31 15.95
C PRO A 94 2.00 -10.32 16.83
N ILE A 95 1.37 -9.90 17.92
CA ILE A 95 1.94 -9.07 18.98
C ILE A 95 2.33 -9.97 20.15
N HIS A 96 1.43 -10.86 20.53
CA HIS A 96 1.61 -11.79 21.65
C HIS A 96 1.76 -13.21 21.13
N PHE A 97 2.71 -13.95 21.69
CA PHE A 97 2.86 -15.39 21.47
C PHE A 97 2.71 -16.09 22.80
N TYR A 98 1.54 -16.65 23.03
CA TYR A 98 1.25 -17.44 24.22
C TYR A 98 1.72 -18.87 24.06
N THR A 99 1.87 -19.57 25.18
CA THR A 99 2.14 -21.02 25.21
C THR A 99 1.23 -21.67 26.24
N GLU A 100 1.21 -23.00 26.31
CA GLU A 100 0.46 -23.72 27.35
C GLU A 100 0.91 -23.32 28.78
N LYS A 101 2.13 -22.81 28.92
CA LYS A 101 2.72 -22.40 30.21
C LYS A 101 2.33 -20.99 30.63
N ARG A 102 1.91 -20.14 29.69
CA ARG A 102 1.41 -18.79 29.94
C ARG A 102 0.31 -18.46 28.93
N LEU A 103 -0.92 -18.55 29.41
CA LEU A 103 -2.13 -18.15 28.69
C LEU A 103 -2.42 -16.65 28.86
N PRO A 104 -3.31 -16.07 28.03
CA PRO A 104 -3.69 -14.66 28.13
C PRO A 104 -4.23 -14.26 29.51
N LYS A 105 -3.86 -13.07 29.97
CA LYS A 105 -4.33 -12.47 31.24
C LYS A 105 -5.23 -11.26 31.01
N GLU A 106 -5.84 -10.76 32.09
CA GLU A 106 -6.57 -9.48 32.09
C GLU A 106 -5.67 -8.36 31.54
N GLY A 107 -6.24 -7.44 30.77
CA GLY A 107 -5.51 -6.33 30.13
C GLY A 107 -4.72 -6.71 28.86
N GLU A 108 -4.37 -7.98 28.67
CA GLU A 108 -3.60 -8.41 27.48
C GLU A 108 -4.51 -8.71 26.27
N GLU A 109 -5.63 -9.39 26.50
CA GLU A 109 -6.56 -9.80 25.45
C GLU A 109 -8.02 -9.51 25.83
N GLY A 110 -8.89 -9.50 24.83
CA GLY A 110 -10.32 -9.31 25.05
C GLY A 110 -10.93 -10.39 25.93
N TYR A 111 -11.99 -10.02 26.65
CA TYR A 111 -12.64 -10.83 27.69
C TYR A 111 -12.84 -12.31 27.32
N GLY A 112 -13.27 -12.60 26.08
CA GLY A 112 -13.48 -13.96 25.59
C GLY A 112 -12.24 -14.85 25.70
N TYR A 113 -11.08 -14.38 25.24
CA TYR A 113 -9.83 -15.17 25.29
C TYR A 113 -9.29 -15.30 26.70
N VAL A 114 -9.40 -14.25 27.52
CA VAL A 114 -9.02 -14.30 28.94
C VAL A 114 -9.88 -15.31 29.70
N ALA A 115 -11.19 -15.35 29.44
CA ALA A 115 -12.08 -16.33 30.03
C ALA A 115 -11.74 -17.77 29.61
N LEU A 116 -11.38 -18.00 28.34
CA LEU A 116 -10.89 -19.29 27.86
C LEU A 116 -9.57 -19.68 28.51
N GLY A 117 -8.67 -18.71 28.73
CA GLY A 117 -7.41 -18.89 29.44
C GLY A 117 -7.63 -19.34 30.88
N LYS A 118 -8.51 -18.66 31.62
CA LYS A 118 -8.90 -19.04 32.99
C LYS A 118 -9.52 -20.44 33.08
N LYS A 119 -10.21 -20.88 32.03
CA LYS A 119 -10.78 -22.23 31.93
C LYS A 119 -9.78 -23.30 31.44
N GLY A 120 -8.56 -22.91 31.05
CA GLY A 120 -7.54 -23.83 30.55
C GLY A 120 -7.82 -24.40 29.15
N VAL A 121 -8.79 -23.84 28.41
CA VAL A 121 -9.20 -24.33 27.08
C VAL A 121 -8.79 -23.39 25.95
N PHE A 122 -8.15 -22.26 26.25
CA PHE A 122 -7.66 -21.31 25.23
C PHE A 122 -6.91 -21.96 24.06
N PRO A 123 -5.98 -22.92 24.27
CA PRO A 123 -5.27 -23.57 23.16
C PRO A 123 -6.17 -24.16 22.07
N GLN A 124 -7.35 -24.67 22.44
CA GLN A 124 -8.31 -25.26 21.50
C GLN A 124 -8.94 -24.21 20.59
N PHE A 125 -9.05 -22.97 21.08
CA PHE A 125 -9.81 -21.88 20.43
C PHE A 125 -8.95 -20.70 19.99
N ALA A 126 -7.62 -20.81 20.12
CA ALA A 126 -6.67 -19.80 19.65
C ALA A 126 -6.88 -19.53 18.14
N PRO A 127 -6.63 -18.32 17.63
CA PRO A 127 -6.84 -18.00 16.21
C PRO A 127 -5.99 -18.87 15.27
N SER A 128 -4.75 -19.09 15.66
CA SER A 128 -3.73 -19.76 14.87
C SER A 128 -2.68 -20.43 15.76
N PHE A 129 -1.80 -21.19 15.13
CA PHE A 129 -0.69 -21.89 15.75
C PHE A 129 0.61 -21.49 15.05
N LEU A 130 1.66 -21.26 15.83
CA LEU A 130 3.04 -21.28 15.33
C LEU A 130 3.74 -22.48 15.95
N TYR A 131 4.01 -23.50 15.13
CA TYR A 131 4.65 -24.73 15.55
C TYR A 131 6.11 -24.75 15.14
N ARG A 132 6.98 -24.94 16.12
CA ARG A 132 8.43 -25.08 15.94
C ARG A 132 8.82 -26.51 16.26
N PHE A 133 9.50 -27.17 15.33
CA PHE A 133 9.95 -28.54 15.51
C PHE A 133 11.40 -28.72 15.09
N ARG A 134 12.18 -29.34 15.98
CA ARG A 134 13.58 -29.73 15.74
C ARG A 134 13.75 -31.20 16.10
N GLY A 135 14.29 -32.01 15.19
CA GLY A 135 14.46 -33.45 15.39
C GLY A 135 15.54 -33.84 16.40
N ASP A 136 16.55 -32.98 16.61
CA ASP A 136 17.55 -33.14 17.67
C ASP A 136 17.92 -31.77 18.25
N ALA A 137 17.57 -31.54 19.51
CA ALA A 137 17.84 -30.28 20.22
C ALA A 137 19.08 -30.33 21.13
N THR A 138 19.81 -31.45 21.18
CA THR A 138 20.91 -31.68 22.14
C THR A 138 21.97 -30.59 22.08
N ALA A 139 22.43 -30.24 20.86
CA ALA A 139 23.46 -29.24 20.67
C ALA A 139 23.03 -27.86 21.21
N ILE A 140 21.81 -27.43 20.89
CA ILE A 140 21.30 -26.11 21.29
C ILE A 140 21.02 -26.07 22.78
N LEU A 141 20.44 -27.13 23.35
CA LEU A 141 20.25 -27.24 24.80
C LEU A 141 21.57 -27.26 25.57
N SER A 142 22.68 -27.70 24.95
CA SER A 142 24.00 -27.66 25.58
C SER A 142 24.67 -26.29 25.55
N MET A 143 24.21 -25.36 24.70
CA MET A 143 24.80 -24.02 24.60
C MET A 143 24.61 -23.23 25.90
N LYS A 144 25.60 -22.39 26.21
CA LYS A 144 25.54 -21.39 27.29
C LYS A 144 25.05 -20.06 26.72
N ASP A 145 23.94 -20.12 26.00
CA ASP A 145 23.29 -18.99 25.35
C ASP A 145 21.90 -18.79 25.97
N VAL A 146 21.52 -17.55 26.25
CA VAL A 146 20.19 -17.22 26.81
C VAL A 146 19.06 -17.66 25.88
N HIS A 147 19.27 -17.65 24.56
CA HIS A 147 18.31 -18.10 23.56
C HIS A 147 18.13 -19.62 23.50
N SER A 148 18.96 -20.39 24.22
CA SER A 148 18.77 -21.83 24.38
C SER A 148 17.67 -22.19 25.39
N ALA A 149 17.30 -21.22 26.25
CA ALA A 149 16.30 -21.38 27.30
C ALA A 149 14.90 -21.70 26.74
N ASP A 150 13.98 -22.06 27.63
CA ASP A 150 12.61 -22.35 27.23
C ASP A 150 11.72 -21.13 27.24
N VAL A 151 11.15 -20.78 26.09
CA VAL A 151 10.33 -19.58 25.93
C VAL A 151 8.90 -19.90 26.34
N GLU A 152 8.40 -19.22 27.37
CA GLU A 152 7.02 -19.36 27.83
C GLU A 152 6.08 -18.32 27.20
N TYR A 153 6.62 -17.19 26.75
CA TYR A 153 5.85 -16.09 26.20
C TYR A 153 6.73 -15.10 25.44
N ILE A 154 6.18 -14.50 24.39
CA ILE A 154 6.82 -13.43 23.63
C ILE A 154 5.83 -12.28 23.45
N LYS A 155 6.31 -11.04 23.59
CA LYS A 155 5.60 -9.83 23.19
C LYS A 155 6.48 -9.00 22.26
N TYR A 156 5.92 -8.58 21.13
CA TYR A 156 6.54 -7.62 20.21
C TYR A 156 5.87 -6.26 20.36
N ASN A 157 6.67 -5.20 20.47
CA ASN A 157 6.22 -3.81 20.34
C ASN A 157 6.65 -3.26 18.97
N SER A 158 6.13 -3.86 17.90
CA SER A 158 6.41 -3.46 16.51
C SER A 158 5.70 -2.18 16.09
N SER A 159 4.73 -1.71 16.89
CA SER A 159 4.03 -0.44 16.68
C SER A 159 4.86 0.78 17.08
N ARG A 160 6.09 0.62 17.60
CA ARG A 160 6.98 1.74 17.89
C ARG A 160 7.88 1.98 16.67
N LYS A 161 8.49 3.17 16.59
CA LYS A 161 9.57 3.42 15.63
C LYS A 161 10.64 2.33 15.74
N PRO A 162 11.33 1.96 14.64
CA PRO A 162 12.33 0.89 14.64
C PRO A 162 13.41 1.02 15.74
N GLU A 163 13.80 2.25 16.07
CA GLU A 163 14.77 2.57 17.14
C GLU A 163 14.27 2.26 18.57
N TYR A 164 12.97 2.04 18.76
CA TYR A 164 12.34 1.70 20.04
C TYR A 164 11.58 0.36 20.01
N ALA A 165 11.67 -0.35 18.88
CA ALA A 165 10.90 -1.56 18.66
C ALA A 165 11.59 -2.76 19.32
N LEU A 166 10.97 -3.28 20.39
CA LEU A 166 11.54 -4.34 21.24
C LEU A 166 10.71 -5.62 21.19
N LYS A 167 11.41 -6.74 21.38
CA LYS A 167 10.88 -8.06 21.68
C LYS A 167 11.16 -8.38 23.15
N THR A 168 10.13 -8.75 23.89
CA THR A 168 10.22 -9.18 25.29
C THR A 168 9.85 -10.65 25.40
N GLU A 169 10.75 -11.47 25.94
CA GLU A 169 10.56 -12.90 26.12
C GLU A 169 10.57 -13.26 27.60
N ILE A 170 9.63 -14.11 28.03
CA ILE A 170 9.71 -14.77 29.34
C ILE A 170 10.31 -16.14 29.12
N LEU A 171 11.48 -16.34 29.72
CA LEU A 171 12.28 -17.55 29.59
C LEU A 171 12.18 -18.36 30.88
N ARG A 172 12.29 -19.67 30.76
CA ARG A 172 12.56 -20.59 31.86
C ARG A 172 13.94 -21.20 31.65
N ASP A 173 14.83 -20.97 32.61
CA ASP A 173 16.17 -21.54 32.57
C ASP A 173 16.19 -23.03 32.94
N LYS A 174 17.38 -23.63 32.92
CA LYS A 174 17.59 -25.05 33.21
C LYS A 174 17.31 -25.42 34.68
N GLU A 175 17.38 -24.45 35.57
CA GLU A 175 17.07 -24.61 37.00
C GLU A 175 15.57 -24.45 37.27
N GLY A 176 14.79 -24.05 36.25
CA GLY A 176 13.35 -23.88 36.32
C GLY A 176 12.92 -22.47 36.74
N ASN A 177 13.86 -21.53 36.89
CA ASN A 177 13.57 -20.14 37.24
C ASN A 177 13.13 -19.36 36.01
N ARG A 178 12.22 -18.40 36.22
CA ARG A 178 11.77 -17.49 35.16
C ARG A 178 12.72 -16.30 35.06
N LYS A 179 12.98 -15.86 33.82
CA LYS A 179 13.74 -14.65 33.50
C LYS A 179 13.02 -13.88 32.39
N VAL A 180 13.34 -12.59 32.27
CA VAL A 180 12.76 -11.72 31.22
C VAL A 180 13.89 -11.19 30.35
N LEU A 181 13.87 -11.53 29.06
CA LEU A 181 14.81 -11.02 28.08
C LEU A 181 14.15 -9.91 27.27
N LYS A 182 14.74 -8.70 27.26
CA LYS A 182 14.38 -7.63 26.33
C LYS A 182 15.47 -7.56 25.25
N GLU A 183 15.07 -7.58 23.99
CA GLU A 183 15.96 -7.56 22.83
C GLU A 183 15.39 -6.64 21.75
N GLY A 184 16.25 -5.95 20.99
CA GLY A 184 15.81 -5.18 19.83
C GLY A 184 15.17 -6.07 18.76
N ILE A 185 14.12 -5.60 18.08
CA ILE A 185 13.58 -6.31 16.91
C ILE A 185 14.59 -6.26 15.75
N GLY A 186 15.31 -5.14 15.62
CA GLY A 186 16.37 -4.91 14.64
C GLY A 186 17.55 -4.15 15.28
N ALA A 187 18.60 -3.95 14.49
CA ALA A 187 19.82 -3.27 14.94
C ALA A 187 19.60 -1.78 15.28
N GLU A 188 18.53 -1.18 14.74
CA GLU A 188 18.10 0.19 15.01
C GLU A 188 17.79 0.41 16.50
N ALA A 189 17.27 -0.62 17.19
CA ALA A 189 16.92 -0.55 18.61
C ALA A 189 18.12 -0.71 19.56
N ASN A 190 19.33 -0.93 19.04
CA ASN A 190 20.52 -1.22 19.86
C ASN A 190 20.86 -0.05 20.78
N ALA A 191 20.82 1.19 20.27
CA ALA A 191 21.10 2.37 21.08
C ALA A 191 20.14 2.51 22.27
N HIS A 192 18.88 2.12 22.07
CA HIS A 192 17.86 2.15 23.09
C HIS A 192 18.10 1.10 24.18
N ILE A 193 18.31 -0.17 23.81
CA ILE A 193 18.67 -1.24 24.77
C ILE A 193 19.97 -0.90 25.52
N ASP A 194 20.99 -0.41 24.80
CA ASP A 194 22.28 -0.04 25.37
C ASP A 194 22.21 1.09 26.41
N SER A 195 21.15 1.91 26.36
CA SER A 195 20.91 3.00 27.30
C SER A 195 20.32 2.54 28.65
N LEU A 196 19.66 1.37 28.69
CA LEU A 196 18.89 0.90 29.85
C LEU A 196 19.73 0.75 31.13
N PRO A 197 20.96 0.18 31.10
CA PRO A 197 21.79 0.08 32.30
C PRO A 197 22.12 1.44 32.93
N LYS A 198 22.30 2.50 32.11
CA LYS A 198 22.55 3.87 32.57
C LYS A 198 21.29 4.46 33.21
N LYS A 199 20.14 4.34 32.53
CA LYS A 199 18.84 4.81 33.01
C LYS A 199 18.47 4.18 34.36
N ARG A 200 18.66 2.87 34.49
CA ARG A 200 18.45 2.10 35.73
C ARG A 200 19.33 2.58 36.89
N LYS A 201 20.62 2.88 36.67
CA LYS A 201 21.51 3.48 37.70
C LYS A 201 20.98 4.83 38.18
N LEU A 202 20.65 5.71 37.23
CA LEU A 202 20.15 7.05 37.53
C LEU A 202 18.86 7.01 38.36
N LEU A 203 17.93 6.12 38.01
CA LEU A 203 16.72 5.90 38.79
C LEU A 203 17.01 5.28 40.16
N SER A 204 17.92 4.32 40.25
CA SER A 204 18.28 3.67 41.52
C SER A 204 18.79 4.69 42.55
N GLU A 205 19.61 5.65 42.11
CA GLU A 205 20.10 6.74 42.96
C GLU A 205 18.97 7.69 43.42
N SER A 206 18.03 8.01 42.53
CA SER A 206 16.87 8.87 42.84
C SER A 206 15.90 8.18 43.81
N PHE A 207 15.63 6.89 43.57
CA PHE A 207 14.75 6.09 44.41
C PHE A 207 15.41 5.62 45.69
N ALA A 208 16.72 5.76 45.91
CA ALA A 208 17.37 5.33 47.15
C ALA A 208 16.76 5.94 48.43
N ARG A 209 16.11 7.11 48.32
CA ARG A 209 15.39 7.77 49.43
C ARG A 209 13.95 7.28 49.61
N ARG A 210 13.39 6.61 48.59
CA ARG A 210 12.05 6.03 48.58
C ARG A 210 12.22 4.50 48.72
N LYS A 211 11.25 3.79 49.29
CA LYS A 211 11.38 2.31 49.46
C LYS A 211 11.11 1.55 48.16
N ILE A 212 11.66 2.03 47.04
CA ILE A 212 11.46 1.46 45.71
C ILE A 212 12.80 0.95 45.20
N GLN A 213 12.87 -0.35 44.94
CA GLN A 213 14.00 -0.98 44.28
C GLN A 213 13.80 -0.86 42.77
N VAL A 214 14.82 -0.39 42.04
CA VAL A 214 14.81 -0.49 40.57
C VAL A 214 15.43 -1.82 40.19
N LEU A 215 14.75 -2.59 39.34
CA LEU A 215 15.19 -3.93 38.95
C LEU A 215 16.55 -3.89 38.26
N GLU A 216 17.49 -4.67 38.78
CA GLU A 216 18.84 -4.79 38.21
C GLU A 216 18.89 -5.93 37.19
N GLU A 217 19.60 -5.69 36.08
CA GLU A 217 19.87 -6.68 35.05
C GLU A 217 20.82 -7.79 35.55
N GLU A 218 20.52 -9.05 35.21
CA GLU A 218 21.42 -10.19 35.44
C GLU A 218 22.44 -10.37 34.30
N GLY A 219 22.12 -9.89 33.10
CA GLY A 219 22.96 -10.05 31.93
C GLY A 219 22.69 -8.97 30.88
N PHE A 220 23.75 -8.58 30.16
CA PHE A 220 23.68 -7.57 29.11
C PHE A 220 24.66 -7.94 27.99
N TRP A 221 24.15 -8.08 26.77
CA TRP A 221 24.92 -8.42 25.57
C TRP A 221 24.75 -7.31 24.55
N ARG A 222 25.83 -6.57 24.32
CA ARG A 222 25.87 -5.50 23.33
C ARG A 222 26.19 -6.08 21.94
N ALA A 223 25.48 -5.61 20.93
CA ALA A 223 25.81 -5.91 19.54
C ALA A 223 27.22 -5.42 19.18
N TYR A 224 27.96 -6.21 18.40
CA TYR A 224 29.25 -5.78 17.86
C TYR A 224 29.08 -4.62 16.87
N ALA A 225 30.04 -3.70 16.86
CA ALA A 225 30.04 -2.59 15.91
C ALA A 225 30.02 -3.12 14.46
N GLY A 226 29.05 -2.66 13.67
CA GLY A 226 28.84 -3.10 12.29
C GLY A 226 28.06 -4.42 12.14
N SER A 227 27.64 -5.05 13.25
CA SER A 227 26.75 -6.22 13.21
C SER A 227 25.29 -5.81 13.01
N GLN A 228 24.52 -6.69 12.37
CA GLN A 228 23.06 -6.61 12.29
C GLN A 228 22.37 -7.31 13.48
N SER A 229 23.14 -7.91 14.40
CA SER A 229 22.61 -8.52 15.61
C SER A 229 22.01 -7.46 16.56
N PRO A 230 20.86 -7.74 17.18
CA PRO A 230 20.32 -6.86 18.20
C PRO A 230 21.09 -6.98 19.53
N SER A 231 21.15 -5.89 20.30
CA SER A 231 21.53 -5.90 21.71
C SER A 231 20.41 -6.52 22.55
N SER A 232 20.78 -7.18 23.64
CA SER A 232 19.83 -7.81 24.57
C SER A 232 20.20 -7.62 26.04
N ILE A 233 19.19 -7.58 26.89
CA ILE A 233 19.30 -7.41 28.34
C ILE A 233 18.37 -8.39 29.06
N LEU A 234 18.89 -9.06 30.08
CA LEU A 234 18.22 -10.10 30.84
C LEU A 234 17.97 -9.64 32.27
N TYR A 235 16.74 -9.81 32.73
CA TYR A 235 16.29 -9.47 34.07
C TYR A 235 15.79 -10.71 34.81
N PRO A 236 15.88 -10.74 36.15
CA PRO A 236 15.18 -11.74 36.93
C PRO A 236 13.66 -11.52 36.81
N PHE A 237 12.89 -12.61 36.84
CA PHE A 237 11.43 -12.50 36.88
C PHE A 237 10.97 -12.15 38.31
N VAL A 238 10.36 -10.98 38.47
CA VAL A 238 9.79 -10.56 39.75
C VAL A 238 8.44 -11.25 39.97
N LYS A 239 8.28 -11.89 41.14
CA LYS A 239 7.01 -12.51 41.55
C LYS A 239 6.20 -11.49 42.34
N GLY A 240 4.88 -11.47 42.16
CA GLY A 240 4.00 -10.55 42.87
C GLY A 240 2.86 -10.08 41.98
N LYS A 241 2.05 -9.18 42.54
CA LYS A 241 1.07 -8.39 41.77
C LYS A 241 1.63 -7.00 41.53
N SER A 242 1.25 -6.38 40.43
CA SER A 242 1.53 -4.96 40.23
C SER A 242 0.71 -4.13 41.23
N ILE A 243 1.17 -2.90 41.51
CA ILE A 243 0.35 -1.95 42.29
C ILE A 243 -1.00 -1.74 41.61
N GLY A 244 -1.04 -1.74 40.28
CA GLY A 244 -2.27 -1.51 39.52
C GLY A 244 -3.26 -2.66 39.66
N GLU A 245 -2.80 -3.92 39.62
CA GLU A 245 -3.60 -5.11 39.94
C GLU A 245 -4.17 -5.06 41.35
N ILE A 246 -3.35 -4.69 42.35
CA ILE A 246 -3.81 -4.57 43.75
C ILE A 246 -4.89 -3.50 43.88
N LEU A 247 -4.69 -2.32 43.29
CA LEU A 247 -5.67 -1.24 43.30
C LEU A 247 -6.93 -1.61 42.51
N GLY A 248 -6.80 -2.35 41.41
CA GLY A 248 -7.90 -2.85 40.61
C GLY A 248 -8.80 -3.84 41.38
N GLU A 249 -8.22 -4.66 42.26
CA GLU A 249 -8.95 -5.57 43.14
C GLU A 249 -9.71 -4.85 44.27
N LEU A 250 -9.27 -3.66 44.65
CA LEU A 250 -9.94 -2.82 45.66
C LEU A 250 -11.12 -2.02 45.10
N ILE A 251 -11.37 -2.07 43.78
CA ILE A 251 -12.53 -1.42 43.17
C ILE A 251 -13.81 -2.02 43.75
N SER A 252 -14.64 -1.16 44.33
CA SER A 252 -15.89 -1.57 44.99
C SER A 252 -17.04 -0.69 44.55
N GLN A 253 -18.17 -1.32 44.22
CA GLN A 253 -19.41 -0.64 43.80
C GLN A 253 -19.22 0.34 42.62
N GLY A 254 -18.24 0.09 41.75
CA GLY A 254 -17.92 0.96 40.62
C GLY A 254 -17.11 2.21 40.98
N LYS A 255 -16.51 2.27 42.16
CA LYS A 255 -15.69 3.40 42.63
C LYS A 255 -14.23 2.98 42.81
N ALA A 256 -13.33 3.87 42.45
CA ALA A 256 -11.89 3.69 42.63
C ALA A 256 -11.48 3.82 44.12
N PRO A 257 -10.45 3.09 44.57
CA PRO A 257 -9.89 3.19 45.92
C PRO A 257 -9.00 4.45 46.04
N VAL A 258 -9.63 5.62 46.15
CA VAL A 258 -8.94 6.93 46.07
C VAL A 258 -7.83 7.08 47.09
N LYS A 259 -8.03 6.61 48.33
CA LYS A 259 -7.05 6.74 49.41
C LYS A 259 -5.80 5.93 49.09
N GLU A 260 -5.97 4.68 48.68
CA GLU A 260 -4.90 3.75 48.35
C GLU A 260 -4.14 4.20 47.09
N ILE A 261 -4.86 4.76 46.10
CA ILE A 261 -4.23 5.39 44.92
C ILE A 261 -3.37 6.58 45.35
N GLN A 262 -3.86 7.45 46.26
CA GLN A 262 -3.08 8.60 46.75
C GLN A 262 -1.82 8.17 47.52
N GLU A 263 -1.92 7.13 48.34
CA GLU A 263 -0.77 6.54 49.05
C GLU A 263 0.26 5.97 48.05
N ALA A 264 -0.19 5.26 47.02
CA ALA A 264 0.68 4.76 45.96
C ALA A 264 1.34 5.89 45.17
N LEU A 265 0.60 6.94 44.80
CA LEU A 265 1.16 8.12 44.12
C LEU A 265 2.22 8.82 44.97
N HIS A 266 1.99 8.94 46.28
CA HIS A 266 2.98 9.53 47.19
C HIS A 266 4.25 8.67 47.29
N LEU A 267 4.12 7.34 47.35
CA LEU A 267 5.26 6.42 47.31
C LEU A 267 6.09 6.59 46.04
N LEU A 268 5.44 6.67 44.87
CA LEU A 268 6.10 6.72 43.57
C LEU A 268 6.69 8.09 43.24
N LEU A 269 5.92 9.17 43.46
CA LEU A 269 6.23 10.52 42.98
C LEU A 269 6.69 11.48 44.07
N GLY A 270 6.47 11.17 45.35
CA GLY A 270 6.69 12.12 46.44
C GLY A 270 5.77 13.35 46.36
N GLU A 271 6.26 14.47 46.91
CA GLU A 271 5.54 15.74 47.00
C GLU A 271 6.16 16.85 46.13
N GLU A 272 7.31 16.59 45.52
CA GLU A 272 8.03 17.57 44.71
C GLU A 272 7.26 17.91 43.43
N SER A 273 7.09 19.20 43.12
CA SER A 273 6.36 19.61 41.90
C SER A 273 7.07 19.22 40.60
N PHE A 274 8.38 18.96 40.65
CA PHE A 274 9.22 18.58 39.52
C PHE A 274 10.14 17.43 39.92
N ILE A 275 10.18 16.37 39.10
CA ILE A 275 10.91 15.14 39.40
C ILE A 275 12.10 15.00 38.47
N LYS A 276 13.28 14.74 39.04
CA LYS A 276 14.53 14.59 38.28
C LYS A 276 15.41 13.47 38.87
N PRO A 277 15.83 12.47 38.08
CA PRO A 277 15.31 12.13 36.75
C PRO A 277 13.81 11.77 36.77
N ALA A 278 13.13 11.89 35.63
CA ALA A 278 11.74 11.45 35.49
C ALA A 278 11.64 10.17 34.67
N ASN A 279 10.88 9.18 35.15
CA ASN A 279 10.58 7.97 34.40
C ASN A 279 9.13 8.02 33.89
N LEU A 280 8.94 8.12 32.58
CA LEU A 280 7.62 8.12 31.95
C LEU A 280 6.94 6.74 31.99
N ASP A 281 7.70 5.67 32.28
CA ASP A 281 7.17 4.31 32.52
C ASP A 281 6.87 4.02 33.99
N LEU A 282 6.91 5.02 34.87
CA LEU A 282 6.56 4.84 36.28
C LEU A 282 5.05 4.65 36.47
N LEU A 283 4.46 3.68 35.79
CA LEU A 283 3.05 3.30 35.85
C LEU A 283 2.82 2.31 37.00
N PHE A 284 1.58 2.23 37.52
CA PHE A 284 1.25 1.26 38.56
C PHE A 284 1.50 -0.20 38.12
N GLU A 285 1.29 -0.51 36.84
CA GLU A 285 1.55 -1.84 36.28
C GLU A 285 3.04 -2.22 36.23
N ASN A 286 3.93 -1.23 36.18
CA ASN A 286 5.38 -1.44 36.11
C ASN A 286 6.06 -1.49 37.49
N VAL A 287 5.28 -1.46 38.57
CA VAL A 287 5.79 -1.58 39.94
C VAL A 287 5.17 -2.80 40.59
N ILE A 288 5.98 -3.84 40.78
CA ILE A 288 5.56 -5.13 41.35
C ILE A 288 5.85 -5.15 42.84
N MET A 289 4.88 -5.62 43.62
CA MET A 289 5.04 -5.85 45.05
C MET A 289 5.54 -7.28 45.30
N ASP A 290 6.83 -7.42 45.65
CA ASP A 290 7.41 -8.67 46.13
C ASP A 290 7.41 -8.66 47.66
N GLY A 291 6.34 -9.20 48.25
CA GLY A 291 6.05 -9.04 49.68
C GLY A 291 5.79 -7.56 50.02
N GLU A 292 6.61 -6.98 50.89
CA GLU A 292 6.54 -5.56 51.27
C GLU A 292 7.42 -4.65 50.40
N GLN A 293 8.24 -5.21 49.51
CA GLN A 293 9.18 -4.45 48.68
C GLN A 293 8.55 -4.08 47.34
N ALA A 294 8.50 -2.77 47.04
CA ALA A 294 8.13 -2.28 45.71
C ALA A 294 9.33 -2.39 44.75
N VAL A 295 9.13 -3.03 43.60
CA VAL A 295 10.16 -3.25 42.58
C VAL A 295 9.70 -2.64 41.25
N LEU A 296 10.39 -1.60 40.80
CA LEU A 296 10.19 -0.97 39.49
C LEU A 296 10.90 -1.80 38.41
N ILE A 297 10.13 -2.38 37.49
CA ILE A 297 10.65 -3.29 36.46
C ILE A 297 10.93 -2.62 35.12
N ASP A 298 10.39 -1.42 34.88
CA ASP A 298 10.55 -0.73 33.60
C ASP A 298 11.16 0.67 33.72
N CYS A 299 12.20 0.88 32.93
CA CYS A 299 13.01 2.10 32.88
C CYS A 299 13.35 2.48 31.43
N GLU A 300 12.46 2.13 30.50
CA GLU A 300 12.65 2.35 29.08
C GLU A 300 12.66 3.86 28.76
N TRP A 301 11.75 4.62 29.36
CA TRP A 301 11.55 6.05 29.09
C TRP A 301 11.97 6.95 30.26
N VAL A 302 13.28 7.13 30.45
CA VAL A 302 13.85 8.03 31.47
C VAL A 302 14.37 9.33 30.87
N LYS A 303 13.82 10.45 31.33
CA LYS A 303 14.27 11.81 31.06
C LYS A 303 15.25 12.28 32.13
N GLU A 304 16.51 12.48 31.77
CA GLU A 304 17.56 12.90 32.72
C GLU A 304 17.35 14.36 33.18
N GLU A 305 16.77 15.19 32.32
CA GLU A 305 16.42 16.59 32.55
C GLU A 305 15.29 16.75 33.59
N GLY A 306 14.44 15.73 33.75
CA GLY A 306 13.28 15.72 34.63
C GLY A 306 11.97 16.09 33.94
N GLU A 307 10.87 16.04 34.66
CA GLU A 307 9.53 16.33 34.16
C GLU A 307 8.61 16.84 35.29
N GLU A 308 7.54 17.54 34.91
CA GLU A 308 6.53 18.00 35.85
C GLU A 308 5.81 16.81 36.52
N ARG A 309 5.69 16.84 37.86
CA ARG A 309 5.00 15.80 38.62
C ARG A 309 3.56 15.61 38.14
N LEU A 310 2.90 16.69 37.73
CA LEU A 310 1.53 16.65 37.20
C LEU A 310 1.41 15.74 35.97
N PHE A 311 2.38 15.78 35.06
CA PHE A 311 2.36 14.94 33.86
C PHE A 311 2.57 13.46 34.17
N LEU A 312 3.50 13.15 35.09
CA LEU A 312 3.71 11.77 35.56
C LEU A 312 2.47 11.23 36.28
N LEU A 313 1.85 12.05 37.14
CA LEU A 313 0.62 11.72 37.85
C LEU A 313 -0.54 11.49 36.86
N TYR A 314 -0.65 12.32 35.82
CA TYR A 314 -1.60 12.10 34.75
C TYR A 314 -1.41 10.74 34.09
N ARG A 315 -0.19 10.40 33.66
CA ARG A 315 0.09 9.12 32.99
C ARG A 315 -0.30 7.94 33.88
N ILE A 316 0.13 7.94 35.15
CA ILE A 316 -0.20 6.87 36.10
C ILE A 316 -1.72 6.66 36.21
N LEU A 317 -2.45 7.75 36.40
CA LEU A 317 -3.90 7.72 36.58
C LEU A 317 -4.64 7.36 35.27
N HIS A 318 -4.21 7.90 34.14
CA HIS A 318 -4.79 7.66 32.83
C HIS A 318 -4.71 6.18 32.45
N TYR A 319 -3.51 5.59 32.49
CA TYR A 319 -3.32 4.18 32.12
C TYR A 319 -4.05 3.24 33.08
N TRP A 320 -4.06 3.53 34.38
CA TRP A 320 -4.82 2.72 35.34
C TRP A 320 -6.33 2.86 35.14
N TYR A 321 -6.83 4.08 34.89
CA TYR A 321 -8.25 4.30 34.60
C TYR A 321 -8.67 3.55 33.35
N GLU A 322 -7.92 3.66 32.25
CA GLU A 322 -8.24 2.99 30.99
C GLU A 322 -8.28 1.47 31.11
N GLU A 323 -7.38 0.89 31.91
CA GLU A 323 -7.36 -0.55 32.17
C GLU A 323 -8.58 -1.04 32.96
N TYR A 324 -9.04 -0.25 33.95
CA TYR A 324 -10.12 -0.64 34.84
C TYR A 324 -11.46 0.06 34.56
N LYS A 325 -11.58 0.82 33.45
CA LYS A 325 -12.77 1.64 33.14
C LYS A 325 -14.07 0.84 33.11
N ASP A 326 -14.04 -0.41 32.65
CA ASP A 326 -15.21 -1.29 32.60
C ASP A 326 -15.74 -1.67 34.00
N LYS A 327 -14.86 -1.65 35.01
CA LYS A 327 -15.22 -1.87 36.42
C LYS A 327 -15.66 -0.57 37.10
N LEU A 328 -15.38 0.59 36.52
CA LEU A 328 -15.64 1.91 37.09
C LEU A 328 -16.94 2.52 36.53
N LYS A 329 -17.70 3.20 37.38
CA LYS A 329 -19.00 3.82 37.02
C LYS A 329 -18.91 5.34 37.01
N TYR A 330 -17.85 5.88 36.42
CA TYR A 330 -17.71 7.32 36.18
C TYR A 330 -18.33 7.71 34.83
N LYS A 331 -18.79 8.96 34.72
CA LYS A 331 -19.41 9.47 33.49
C LYS A 331 -18.39 9.63 32.36
N ASP A 332 -17.22 10.13 32.72
CA ASP A 332 -16.10 10.45 31.84
C ASP A 332 -14.81 10.41 32.66
N GLU A 333 -13.68 10.40 31.97
CA GLU A 333 -12.35 10.42 32.59
C GLU A 333 -12.13 11.70 33.44
N GLU A 334 -12.62 12.85 32.98
CA GLU A 334 -12.57 14.12 33.73
C GLU A 334 -13.15 13.98 35.15
N SER A 335 -14.27 13.24 35.29
CA SER A 335 -14.91 12.96 36.58
C SER A 335 -14.03 12.15 37.52
N PHE A 336 -13.23 11.23 37.00
CA PHE A 336 -12.26 10.46 37.78
C PHE A 336 -11.08 11.34 38.22
N PHE A 337 -10.53 12.14 37.30
CA PHE A 337 -9.40 13.04 37.58
C PHE A 337 -9.70 14.11 38.64
N ARG A 338 -10.95 14.57 38.72
CA ARG A 338 -11.40 15.49 39.78
C ARG A 338 -11.21 14.94 41.20
N LEU A 339 -11.18 13.62 41.39
CA LEU A 339 -10.93 12.98 42.69
C LEU A 339 -9.49 13.23 43.19
N PHE A 340 -8.59 13.56 42.27
CA PHE A 340 -7.17 13.83 42.54
C PHE A 340 -6.82 15.31 42.39
N SER A 341 -7.84 16.18 42.44
CA SER A 341 -7.71 17.64 42.34
C SER A 341 -7.10 18.13 41.03
N ILE A 342 -7.18 17.35 39.95
CA ILE A 342 -6.79 17.78 38.61
C ILE A 342 -7.99 18.43 37.93
N ASN A 343 -7.82 19.67 37.49
CA ASN A 343 -8.85 20.40 36.76
C ASN A 343 -8.77 20.15 35.24
N LYS A 344 -9.83 20.54 34.52
CA LYS A 344 -9.92 20.33 33.07
C LYS A 344 -8.78 20.99 32.26
N PRO A 345 -8.40 22.26 32.51
CA PRO A 345 -7.23 22.85 31.85
C PRO A 345 -5.92 22.06 32.03
N GLU A 346 -5.65 21.57 33.24
CA GLU A 346 -4.49 20.73 33.55
C GLU A 346 -4.54 19.40 32.82
N LEU A 347 -5.71 18.75 32.82
CA LEU A 347 -5.96 17.49 32.11
C LEU A 347 -5.67 17.63 30.61
N LEU A 348 -6.28 18.64 29.94
CA LEU A 348 -6.07 18.92 28.52
C LEU A 348 -4.61 19.29 28.20
N SER A 349 -3.87 19.88 29.15
CA SER A 349 -2.45 20.14 28.99
C SER A 349 -1.65 18.84 28.98
N CYS A 350 -1.96 17.92 29.90
CA CYS A 350 -1.30 16.62 30.00
C CYS A 350 -1.64 15.71 28.82
N GLU A 351 -2.90 15.68 28.37
CA GLU A 351 -3.32 14.94 27.17
C GLU A 351 -2.54 15.37 25.92
N ARG A 352 -2.31 16.67 25.74
CA ARG A 352 -1.49 17.17 24.62
C ARG A 352 -0.03 16.75 24.73
N LYS A 353 0.55 16.82 25.93
CA LYS A 353 1.92 16.32 26.18
C LYS A 353 2.03 14.81 25.92
N GLU A 354 1.01 14.05 26.30
CA GLU A 354 0.93 12.62 26.06
C GLU A 354 0.87 12.32 24.56
N ALA A 355 0.01 13.02 23.82
CA ALA A 355 -0.08 12.86 22.37
C ALA A 355 1.27 13.10 21.67
N ILE A 356 1.99 14.16 22.05
CA ILE A 356 3.33 14.45 21.52
C ILE A 356 4.31 13.31 21.85
N PHE A 357 4.32 12.83 23.09
CA PHE A 357 5.18 11.70 23.47
C PHE A 357 4.84 10.42 22.69
N GLN A 358 3.55 10.12 22.51
CA GLN A 358 3.14 8.95 21.72
C GLN A 358 3.56 9.09 20.25
N GLU A 359 3.41 10.26 19.66
CA GLU A 359 3.89 10.54 18.30
C GLU A 359 5.42 10.43 18.19
N GLU A 360 6.17 10.86 19.22
CA GLU A 360 7.63 10.69 19.28
C GLU A 360 8.04 9.22 19.30
N VAL A 361 7.33 8.36 20.05
CA VAL A 361 7.64 6.93 20.20
C VAL A 361 7.17 6.09 19.00
N HIS A 362 6.00 6.40 18.47
CA HIS A 362 5.30 5.60 17.44
C HIS A 362 5.52 6.14 16.02
N GLY A 363 5.76 7.45 15.85
CA GLY A 363 5.94 8.12 14.55
C GLY A 363 4.65 8.46 13.83
N GLU A 364 4.76 9.24 12.75
CA GLU A 364 3.62 9.58 11.88
C GLU A 364 3.13 8.31 11.14
N GLY A 365 1.85 7.95 11.34
CA GLY A 365 1.18 6.93 10.50
C GLY A 365 1.09 5.51 11.05
N GLN A 366 1.43 5.24 12.33
CA GLN A 366 1.22 3.93 12.96
C GLN A 366 -0.08 3.83 13.79
N GLU A 367 -0.99 4.80 13.67
CA GLU A 367 -2.36 4.68 14.20
C GLU A 367 -3.12 3.49 13.57
N GLU A 368 -2.76 3.08 12.34
CA GLU A 368 -3.54 2.10 11.56
C GLU A 368 -3.35 0.62 11.95
N ASN A 369 -2.25 0.19 12.59
CA ASN A 369 -1.91 -1.25 12.55
C ASN A 369 -2.12 -2.09 13.82
N VAL A 370 -2.32 -1.49 14.99
CA VAL A 370 -2.50 -2.28 16.23
C VAL A 370 -3.53 -1.69 17.16
N TRP A 371 -3.47 -0.38 17.43
CA TRP A 371 -4.45 0.28 18.29
C TRP A 371 -5.81 0.42 17.60
N ALA A 372 -5.82 0.76 16.30
CA ALA A 372 -7.02 0.66 15.47
C ALA A 372 -7.58 -0.78 15.42
N TYR A 373 -6.73 -1.81 15.45
CA TYR A 373 -7.15 -3.22 15.51
C TYR A 373 -7.74 -3.61 16.87
N GLN A 374 -7.17 -3.13 17.98
CA GLN A 374 -7.71 -3.32 19.34
C GLN A 374 -9.03 -2.57 19.54
N GLN A 375 -9.16 -1.34 19.02
CA GLN A 375 -10.41 -0.57 19.07
C GLN A 375 -11.50 -1.12 18.13
N SER A 376 -11.13 -1.79 17.03
CA SER A 376 -12.05 -2.40 16.08
C SER A 376 -12.46 -3.84 16.43
N ARG A 377 -12.29 -4.27 17.70
CA ARG A 377 -12.85 -5.55 18.17
C ARG A 377 -14.38 -5.56 18.07
N MET A 378 -14.86 -6.17 17.00
CA MET A 378 -15.91 -7.17 16.90
C MET A 378 -16.85 -7.27 18.13
N SER A 379 -17.83 -6.37 18.21
CA SER A 379 -19.17 -6.78 18.62
C SER A 379 -19.85 -7.48 17.42
N PRO A 380 -20.89 -8.31 17.61
CA PRO A 380 -21.68 -8.85 16.50
C PRO A 380 -22.17 -7.76 15.54
N GLU A 381 -22.40 -6.55 16.05
CA GLU A 381 -22.82 -5.38 15.30
C GLU A 381 -21.67 -4.77 14.48
N ASN A 382 -20.45 -4.73 15.02
CA ASN A 382 -19.26 -4.29 14.28
C ASN A 382 -18.87 -5.29 13.19
N PHE A 383 -19.04 -6.60 13.43
CA PHE A 383 -18.83 -7.62 12.40
C PHE A 383 -19.82 -7.46 11.25
N GLN A 384 -21.10 -7.25 11.54
CA GLN A 384 -22.12 -7.06 10.52
C GLN A 384 -21.86 -5.79 9.69
N LYS A 385 -21.45 -4.69 10.34
CA LYS A 385 -21.02 -3.46 9.65
C LYS A 385 -19.78 -3.67 8.79
N GLN A 386 -18.76 -4.34 9.30
CA GLN A 386 -17.56 -4.66 8.52
C GLN A 386 -17.88 -5.60 7.36
N LYS A 387 -18.80 -6.55 7.54
CA LYS A 387 -19.27 -7.45 6.47
C LYS A 387 -20.00 -6.68 5.36
N GLU A 388 -20.82 -5.71 5.72
CA GLU A 388 -21.49 -4.81 4.78
C GLU A 388 -20.47 -3.92 4.05
N GLU A 389 -19.48 -3.39 4.77
CA GLU A 389 -18.41 -2.58 4.19
C GLU A 389 -17.52 -3.40 3.25
N ILE A 390 -17.17 -4.63 3.62
CA ILE A 390 -16.41 -5.56 2.77
C ILE A 390 -17.20 -5.91 1.51
N ALA A 391 -18.53 -6.11 1.62
CA ALA A 391 -19.38 -6.35 0.46
C ALA A 391 -19.37 -5.14 -0.49
N LEU A 392 -19.51 -3.93 0.04
CA LEU A 392 -19.46 -2.69 -0.73
C LEU A 392 -18.09 -2.49 -1.41
N ARG A 393 -17.00 -2.70 -0.68
CA ARG A 393 -15.63 -2.60 -1.23
C ARG A 393 -15.38 -3.66 -2.30
N ARG A 394 -15.94 -4.87 -2.18
CA ARG A 394 -15.86 -5.91 -3.22
C ARG A 394 -16.57 -5.51 -4.51
N GLU A 395 -17.76 -4.91 -4.42
CA GLU A 395 -18.45 -4.36 -5.60
C GLU A 395 -17.62 -3.27 -6.26
N GLN A 396 -17.01 -2.39 -5.47
CA GLN A 396 -16.15 -1.33 -5.99
C GLN A 396 -14.90 -1.88 -6.69
N ILE A 397 -14.26 -2.92 -6.15
CA ILE A 397 -13.14 -3.61 -6.79
C ILE A 397 -13.58 -4.22 -8.12
N GLN A 398 -14.75 -4.87 -8.16
CA GLN A 398 -15.26 -5.47 -9.38
C GLN A 398 -15.53 -4.41 -10.47
N TYR A 399 -16.14 -3.29 -10.10
CA TYR A 399 -16.32 -2.15 -11.00
C TYR A 399 -14.98 -1.64 -11.56
N LEU A 400 -13.97 -1.46 -10.69
CA LEU A 400 -12.64 -1.01 -11.12
C LEU A 400 -11.94 -2.02 -12.04
N GLN A 401 -12.16 -3.32 -11.84
CA GLN A 401 -11.64 -4.37 -12.72
C GLN A 401 -12.31 -4.35 -14.10
N GLU A 402 -13.61 -4.06 -14.17
CA GLU A 402 -14.32 -3.88 -15.44
C GLU A 402 -13.84 -2.63 -16.17
N GLU A 403 -13.67 -1.51 -15.46
CA GLU A 403 -13.12 -0.27 -16.02
C GLU A 403 -11.68 -0.47 -16.56
N LEU A 404 -10.85 -1.22 -15.83
CA LEU A 404 -9.50 -1.58 -16.28
C LEU A 404 -9.54 -2.40 -17.58
N LYS A 405 -10.45 -3.38 -17.70
CA LYS A 405 -10.61 -4.16 -18.93
C LYS A 405 -11.05 -3.29 -20.10
N GLU A 406 -11.97 -2.35 -19.90
CA GLU A 406 -12.38 -1.42 -20.96
C GLU A 406 -11.24 -0.50 -21.40
N LYS A 407 -10.45 0.00 -20.44
CA LYS A 407 -9.25 0.79 -20.72
C LYS A 407 -8.20 -0.03 -21.48
N GLU A 408 -7.97 -1.29 -21.12
CA GLU A 408 -7.07 -2.18 -21.87
C GLU A 408 -7.51 -2.39 -23.33
N ILE A 409 -8.81 -2.59 -23.57
CA ILE A 409 -9.37 -2.71 -24.93
C ILE A 409 -9.14 -1.41 -25.70
N SER A 410 -9.34 -0.26 -25.06
CA SER A 410 -9.14 1.06 -25.68
C SER A 410 -7.67 1.28 -26.06
N VAL A 411 -6.74 0.97 -25.17
CA VAL A 411 -5.29 1.04 -25.43
C VAL A 411 -4.90 0.09 -26.57
N LYS A 412 -5.47 -1.12 -26.65
CA LYS A 412 -5.22 -2.04 -27.77
C LYS A 412 -5.70 -1.46 -29.10
N LYS A 413 -6.89 -0.85 -29.14
CA LYS A 413 -7.40 -0.18 -30.35
C LYS A 413 -6.50 0.98 -30.75
N GLU A 414 -6.07 1.81 -29.81
CA GLU A 414 -5.16 2.93 -30.07
C GLU A 414 -3.80 2.46 -30.60
N ARG A 415 -3.22 1.41 -30.02
CA ARG A 415 -1.99 0.79 -30.51
C ARG A 415 -2.12 0.29 -31.95
N GLU A 416 -3.26 -0.30 -32.30
CA GLU A 416 -3.51 -0.78 -33.66
C GLU A 416 -3.66 0.38 -34.66
N VAL A 417 -4.36 1.46 -34.28
CA VAL A 417 -4.44 2.69 -35.08
C VAL A 417 -3.05 3.29 -35.29
N ASN A 418 -2.22 3.35 -34.24
CA ASN A 418 -0.84 3.83 -34.34
C ASN A 418 0.02 2.93 -35.24
N ARG A 419 -0.14 1.60 -35.17
CA ARG A 419 0.54 0.66 -36.07
C ARG A 419 0.18 0.93 -37.54
N LEU A 420 -1.12 1.05 -37.85
CA LEU A 420 -1.60 1.34 -39.20
C LEU A 420 -1.10 2.70 -39.70
N THR A 421 -1.10 3.70 -38.82
CA THR A 421 -0.59 5.04 -39.11
C THR A 421 0.91 4.99 -39.44
N ASN A 422 1.71 4.29 -38.63
CA ASN A 422 3.14 4.13 -38.88
C ASN A 422 3.44 3.40 -40.19
N VAL A 423 2.64 2.38 -40.54
CA VAL A 423 2.74 1.71 -41.84
C VAL A 423 2.40 2.68 -42.98
N HIS A 424 1.36 3.49 -42.82
CA HIS A 424 0.98 4.49 -43.81
C HIS A 424 2.07 5.56 -43.99
N VAL A 425 2.62 6.06 -42.89
CA VAL A 425 3.75 7.02 -42.90
C VAL A 425 4.95 6.41 -43.63
N GLY A 426 5.35 5.18 -43.32
CA GLY A 426 6.44 4.51 -44.03
C GLY A 426 6.18 4.31 -45.53
N ASN A 427 4.93 4.01 -45.91
CA ASN A 427 4.54 3.94 -47.32
C ASN A 427 4.64 5.31 -48.01
N LEU A 428 4.18 6.37 -47.36
CA LEU A 428 4.32 7.73 -47.88
C LEU A 428 5.79 8.14 -48.03
N GLU A 429 6.65 7.81 -47.07
CA GLU A 429 8.10 8.04 -47.17
C GLU A 429 8.72 7.31 -48.37
N ASN A 430 8.27 6.10 -48.68
CA ASN A 430 8.73 5.36 -49.86
C ASN A 430 8.27 6.02 -51.17
N VAL A 431 7.03 6.52 -51.21
CA VAL A 431 6.49 7.26 -52.35
C VAL A 431 7.26 8.57 -52.55
N ILE A 432 7.51 9.32 -51.47
CA ILE A 432 8.29 10.56 -51.51
C ILE A 432 9.70 10.26 -52.04
N ARG A 433 10.38 9.23 -51.52
CA ARG A 433 11.71 8.83 -52.03
C ARG A 433 11.71 8.36 -53.49
N ALA A 434 10.61 7.77 -53.96
CA ALA A 434 10.47 7.45 -55.38
C ALA A 434 10.35 8.73 -56.22
N HIS A 435 9.48 9.65 -55.83
CA HIS A 435 9.31 10.93 -56.52
C HIS A 435 10.56 11.81 -56.48
N GLU A 436 11.31 11.83 -55.38
CA GLU A 436 12.59 12.53 -55.31
C GLU A 436 13.61 11.97 -56.31
N ARG A 437 13.66 10.64 -56.46
CA ARG A 437 14.51 9.99 -57.48
C ARG A 437 14.04 10.33 -58.89
N ASP A 438 12.73 10.27 -59.15
CA ASP A 438 12.17 10.64 -60.45
C ASP A 438 12.47 12.10 -60.79
N ILE A 439 12.35 13.02 -59.83
CA ILE A 439 12.68 14.43 -60.01
C ILE A 439 14.17 14.60 -60.31
N ALA A 440 15.05 13.91 -59.59
CA ALA A 440 16.49 13.95 -59.85
C ALA A 440 16.83 13.46 -61.26
N GLN A 441 16.23 12.34 -61.68
CA GLN A 441 16.40 11.79 -63.02
C GLN A 441 15.87 12.75 -64.10
N LEU A 442 14.67 13.30 -63.92
CA LEU A 442 14.09 14.28 -64.84
C LEU A 442 14.92 15.56 -64.94
N GLN A 443 15.54 15.99 -63.84
CA GLN A 443 16.47 17.12 -63.85
C GLN A 443 17.74 16.80 -64.64
N GLU A 444 18.27 15.59 -64.50
CA GLU A 444 19.45 15.12 -65.24
C GLU A 444 19.15 14.98 -66.74
N GLU A 445 18.03 14.37 -67.11
CA GLU A 445 17.54 14.29 -68.49
C GLU A 445 17.32 15.68 -69.08
N ARG A 446 16.67 16.59 -68.34
CA ARG A 446 16.51 17.99 -68.77
C ARG A 446 17.86 18.64 -69.02
N ASN A 447 18.84 18.47 -68.12
CA ASN A 447 20.18 19.04 -68.28
C ASN A 447 20.89 18.43 -69.50
N TYR A 448 20.73 17.13 -69.74
CA TYR A 448 21.24 16.44 -70.92
C TYR A 448 20.63 17.00 -72.21
N PHE A 449 19.30 17.18 -72.26
CA PHE A 449 18.61 17.77 -73.40
C PHE A 449 18.97 19.24 -73.61
N GLU A 450 19.18 20.03 -72.55
CA GLU A 450 19.64 21.42 -72.70
C GLU A 450 21.06 21.49 -73.30
N ARG A 451 21.93 20.56 -72.93
CA ARG A 451 23.28 20.43 -73.51
C ARG A 451 23.26 19.98 -74.97
N HIS A 452 22.35 19.08 -75.34
CA HIS A 452 22.26 18.50 -76.70
C HIS A 452 21.22 19.16 -77.62
N GLN A 453 20.70 20.33 -77.25
CA GLN A 453 19.68 21.01 -78.06
C GLN A 453 20.23 21.59 -79.36
N SER A 454 19.65 21.16 -80.48
CA SER A 454 19.89 21.66 -81.84
C SER A 454 19.44 23.13 -82.01
N LEU A 455 20.19 23.93 -82.78
CA LEU A 455 19.90 25.35 -83.05
C LEU A 455 18.42 25.69 -83.40
N PRO A 456 17.71 24.91 -84.24
CA PRO A 456 16.32 25.19 -84.61
C PRO A 456 15.36 25.13 -83.41
N SER A 457 15.60 24.21 -82.47
CA SER A 457 14.75 24.03 -81.30
C SER A 457 14.92 25.17 -80.28
N LYS A 458 16.14 25.71 -80.13
CA LYS A 458 16.42 26.92 -79.34
C LYS A 458 15.71 28.15 -79.91
N ILE A 459 15.68 28.29 -81.24
CA ILE A 459 14.98 29.39 -81.94
C ILE A 459 13.45 29.25 -81.77
N ARG A 460 12.88 28.06 -81.98
CA ARG A 460 11.45 27.81 -81.78
C ARG A 460 11.03 28.05 -80.32
N ARG A 461 11.85 27.68 -79.34
CA ARG A 461 11.59 27.97 -77.91
C ARG A 461 11.63 29.47 -77.64
N ARG A 462 12.62 30.22 -78.18
CA ARG A 462 12.66 31.69 -78.05
C ARG A 462 11.46 32.36 -78.72
N LEU A 463 11.05 31.90 -79.91
CA LEU A 463 9.86 32.42 -80.60
C LEU A 463 8.57 32.08 -79.86
N SER A 464 8.43 30.85 -79.36
CA SER A 464 7.28 30.43 -78.55
C SER A 464 7.24 31.13 -77.20
N ALA A 465 8.38 31.35 -76.55
CA ALA A 465 8.49 32.11 -75.31
C ALA A 465 8.17 33.58 -75.53
N SER A 466 8.68 34.20 -76.61
CA SER A 466 8.32 35.55 -77.02
C SER A 466 6.83 35.67 -77.38
N PHE A 467 6.26 34.68 -78.07
CA PHE A 467 4.84 34.63 -78.40
C PHE A 467 3.98 34.46 -77.13
N ASN A 468 4.33 33.56 -76.22
CA ASN A 468 3.61 33.37 -74.95
C ASN A 468 3.78 34.56 -73.99
N ARG A 469 4.92 35.26 -74.04
CA ARG A 469 5.14 36.52 -73.32
C ARG A 469 4.30 37.66 -73.90
N ARG A 470 4.15 37.73 -75.23
CA ARG A 470 3.39 38.78 -75.92
C ARG A 470 1.87 38.50 -75.93
N PHE A 471 1.49 37.22 -75.88
CA PHE A 471 0.11 36.73 -75.85
C PHE A 471 -0.03 35.59 -74.82
N PRO A 472 -0.23 35.93 -73.53
CA PRO A 472 -0.50 34.94 -72.48
C PRO A 472 -1.72 34.07 -72.82
N LYS A 473 -1.72 32.81 -72.36
CA LYS A 473 -2.77 31.81 -72.68
C LYS A 473 -4.19 32.32 -72.39
N ASP A 474 -4.37 33.04 -71.29
CA ASP A 474 -5.69 33.54 -70.85
C ASP A 474 -5.97 35.00 -71.27
N SER A 475 -5.16 35.57 -72.17
CA SER A 475 -5.35 36.95 -72.62
C SER A 475 -6.47 37.08 -73.66
N LYS A 476 -7.29 38.14 -73.55
CA LYS A 476 -8.33 38.47 -74.55
C LYS A 476 -7.78 38.58 -75.97
N ARG A 477 -6.56 39.10 -76.14
CA ARG A 477 -5.88 39.22 -77.43
C ARG A 477 -5.58 37.86 -78.06
N ARG A 478 -5.13 36.88 -77.27
CA ARG A 478 -4.89 35.51 -77.76
C ARG A 478 -6.20 34.81 -78.16
N LEU A 479 -7.27 35.06 -77.41
CA LEU A 479 -8.58 34.51 -77.74
C LEU A 479 -9.14 35.12 -79.04
N ILE A 480 -8.95 36.43 -79.28
CA ILE A 480 -9.27 37.08 -80.56
C ILE A 480 -8.47 36.44 -81.70
N LEU A 481 -7.15 36.28 -81.52
CA LEU A 481 -6.28 35.59 -82.49
C LEU A 481 -6.74 34.16 -82.78
N HIS A 482 -7.18 33.43 -81.75
CA HIS A 482 -7.76 32.09 -81.91
C HIS A 482 -9.01 32.12 -82.79
N TYR A 483 -9.95 33.04 -82.54
CA TYR A 483 -11.15 33.18 -83.36
C TYR A 483 -10.84 33.65 -84.80
N MET A 484 -9.90 34.58 -84.99
CA MET A 484 -9.45 35.00 -86.32
C MET A 484 -8.83 33.84 -87.10
N GLY A 485 -7.90 33.10 -86.46
CA GLY A 485 -7.27 31.93 -87.08
C GLY A 485 -8.27 30.83 -87.39
N ARG A 486 -9.23 30.58 -86.48
CA ARG A 486 -10.30 29.59 -86.69
C ARG A 486 -11.28 30.01 -87.77
N THR A 487 -11.57 31.31 -87.92
CA THR A 487 -12.40 31.84 -89.01
C THR A 487 -11.73 31.65 -90.37
N LEU A 488 -10.41 31.84 -90.45
CA LEU A 488 -9.63 31.60 -91.67
C LEU A 488 -9.55 30.12 -92.03
N LEU A 489 -9.27 29.25 -91.05
CA LEU A 489 -9.10 27.81 -91.28
C LEU A 489 -10.43 27.06 -91.49
N HIS A 490 -11.50 27.52 -90.86
CA HIS A 490 -12.80 26.83 -90.83
C HIS A 490 -13.99 27.82 -90.96
N PRO A 491 -14.19 28.46 -92.13
CA PRO A 491 -15.16 29.54 -92.31
C PRO A 491 -16.62 29.09 -92.14
N PHE A 492 -17.03 27.96 -92.74
CA PHE A 492 -18.42 27.48 -92.69
C PHE A 492 -18.91 27.11 -91.28
N LYS A 493 -18.00 26.71 -90.38
CA LYS A 493 -18.33 26.42 -88.97
C LYS A 493 -18.34 27.68 -88.09
N THR A 494 -17.59 28.71 -88.49
CA THR A 494 -17.35 29.88 -87.63
C THR A 494 -18.25 31.07 -87.99
N LEU A 495 -18.63 31.23 -89.27
CA LEU A 495 -19.53 32.31 -89.74
C LEU A 495 -20.90 32.33 -89.03
N PRO A 496 -21.62 31.20 -88.84
CA PRO A 496 -22.91 31.20 -88.12
C PRO A 496 -22.82 31.73 -86.69
N LEU A 497 -21.66 31.62 -86.04
CA LEU A 497 -21.44 32.12 -84.69
C LEU A 497 -21.43 33.66 -84.62
N TYR A 498 -21.11 34.35 -85.71
CA TYR A 498 -21.12 35.81 -85.76
C TYR A 498 -22.48 36.40 -86.15
N PHE A 499 -23.33 35.65 -86.86
CA PHE A 499 -24.59 36.18 -87.39
C PHE A 499 -25.83 35.77 -86.60
N THR A 500 -25.80 34.63 -85.90
CA THR A 500 -26.93 34.18 -85.08
C THR A 500 -26.91 34.81 -83.68
N ALA A 501 -28.08 35.08 -83.10
CA ALA A 501 -28.18 35.61 -81.74
C ALA A 501 -27.58 34.65 -80.68
N GLU A 502 -27.77 33.34 -80.88
CA GLU A 502 -27.19 32.30 -80.02
C GLU A 502 -25.67 32.21 -80.19
N GLY A 503 -25.17 32.26 -81.43
CA GLY A 503 -23.75 32.28 -81.72
C GLY A 503 -23.02 33.47 -81.08
N ARG A 504 -23.60 34.67 -81.19
CA ARG A 504 -23.06 35.88 -80.55
C ARG A 504 -23.04 35.75 -79.03
N ASN A 505 -24.06 35.10 -78.45
CA ASN A 505 -24.10 34.81 -77.02
C ASN A 505 -22.97 33.85 -76.61
N ARG A 506 -22.72 32.78 -77.37
CA ARG A 506 -21.63 31.81 -77.10
C ARG A 506 -20.26 32.47 -77.18
N ILE A 507 -20.00 33.29 -78.20
CA ILE A 507 -18.73 34.03 -78.31
C ILE A 507 -18.57 35.00 -77.13
N SER A 508 -19.59 35.81 -76.83
CA SER A 508 -19.55 36.75 -75.70
C SER A 508 -19.31 36.04 -74.37
N GLY A 509 -19.95 34.89 -74.18
CA GLY A 509 -19.78 34.05 -73.00
C GLY A 509 -18.40 33.41 -72.90
N HIS A 510 -17.77 33.01 -74.02
CA HIS A 510 -16.38 32.57 -74.01
C HIS A 510 -15.45 33.68 -73.49
N PHE A 511 -15.65 34.93 -73.91
CA PHE A 511 -14.86 36.06 -73.45
C PHE A 511 -15.07 36.43 -71.96
N LYS A 512 -16.21 36.08 -71.36
CA LYS A 512 -16.57 36.47 -69.99
C LYS A 512 -16.47 35.33 -68.96
N ILE A 513 -16.81 34.10 -69.38
CA ILE A 513 -16.99 32.90 -68.54
C ILE A 513 -16.10 31.74 -69.03
N GLY A 514 -15.41 31.87 -70.17
CA GLY A 514 -14.46 30.86 -70.65
C GLY A 514 -15.08 29.75 -71.51
N GLN A 515 -14.22 28.83 -71.96
CA GLN A 515 -14.54 27.82 -72.99
C GLN A 515 -15.77 26.95 -72.64
N ALA A 516 -15.97 26.61 -71.37
CA ALA A 516 -17.11 25.79 -70.95
C ALA A 516 -18.47 26.42 -71.32
N TYR A 517 -18.60 27.75 -71.24
CA TYR A 517 -19.83 28.45 -71.63
C TYR A 517 -20.03 28.44 -73.15
N PHE A 518 -18.95 28.50 -73.94
CA PHE A 518 -19.04 28.43 -75.40
C PHE A 518 -19.68 27.11 -75.86
N ASP A 519 -19.29 26.02 -75.19
CA ASP A 519 -19.77 24.68 -75.48
C ASP A 519 -21.22 24.47 -74.97
N GLY A 520 -21.51 24.87 -73.72
CA GLY A 520 -22.78 24.61 -73.03
C GLY A 520 -23.90 25.65 -73.20
N GLY A 521 -23.57 26.91 -73.55
CA GLY A 521 -24.56 27.98 -73.72
C GLY A 521 -25.24 28.46 -72.43
N LYS A 522 -26.36 29.20 -72.56
CA LYS A 522 -27.08 29.78 -71.41
C LYS A 522 -27.91 28.71 -70.68
N ILE A 523 -27.54 28.43 -69.42
CA ILE A 523 -28.25 27.54 -68.51
C ILE A 523 -29.62 28.12 -68.13
N ARG A 524 -30.68 27.30 -68.19
CA ARG A 524 -32.05 27.66 -67.74
C ARG A 524 -32.47 26.70 -66.63
N LEU A 525 -32.70 27.23 -65.43
CA LEU A 525 -33.18 26.46 -64.28
C LEU A 525 -34.67 26.77 -64.07
N PRO A 526 -35.58 25.76 -64.08
CA PRO A 526 -37.00 25.98 -63.83
C PRO A 526 -37.24 26.36 -62.37
N LYS A 527 -38.16 27.30 -62.13
CA LYS A 527 -38.59 27.66 -60.76
C LYS A 527 -39.50 26.55 -60.22
N VAL A 528 -39.22 26.10 -59.00
CA VAL A 528 -39.99 25.08 -58.29
C VAL A 528 -40.42 25.63 -56.93
N ASP A 529 -41.72 25.61 -56.62
CA ASP A 529 -42.26 26.28 -55.42
C ASP A 529 -42.08 25.47 -54.12
N LYS A 530 -41.84 24.14 -54.21
CA LYS A 530 -41.53 23.26 -53.06
C LYS A 530 -40.34 22.36 -53.38
N PRO A 531 -39.08 22.85 -53.27
CA PRO A 531 -37.91 22.03 -53.54
C PRO A 531 -37.73 20.95 -52.47
N LYS A 532 -37.37 19.72 -52.88
CA LYS A 532 -37.03 18.62 -51.96
C LYS A 532 -35.66 18.82 -51.29
N VAL A 533 -34.75 19.53 -51.94
CA VAL A 533 -33.39 19.81 -51.48
C VAL A 533 -33.01 21.22 -51.90
N SER A 534 -32.36 21.97 -51.00
CA SER A 534 -31.78 23.29 -51.31
C SER A 534 -30.26 23.16 -51.41
N ILE A 535 -29.69 23.47 -52.57
CA ILE A 535 -28.24 23.51 -52.78
C ILE A 535 -27.78 24.98 -52.77
N VAL A 536 -26.86 25.31 -51.87
CA VAL A 536 -26.23 26.64 -51.81
C VAL A 536 -24.88 26.55 -52.51
N ILE A 537 -24.74 27.21 -53.66
CA ILE A 537 -23.46 27.31 -54.37
C ILE A 537 -22.84 28.66 -54.03
N PRO A 538 -21.75 28.70 -53.24
CA PRO A 538 -21.10 29.96 -52.92
C PRO A 538 -20.43 30.54 -54.18
N CYS A 539 -20.91 31.69 -54.62
CA CYS A 539 -20.34 32.43 -55.74
C CYS A 539 -19.10 33.20 -55.28
N TYR A 540 -17.96 32.51 -55.17
CA TYR A 540 -16.67 33.21 -55.08
C TYR A 540 -16.29 33.80 -56.44
N ASN A 541 -15.30 34.71 -56.49
CA ASN A 541 -14.83 35.43 -57.69
C ASN A 541 -14.27 34.54 -58.83
N GLN A 542 -14.59 33.24 -58.85
CA GLN A 542 -14.22 32.22 -59.84
C GLN A 542 -15.42 31.82 -60.71
N ILE A 543 -15.87 32.73 -61.57
CA ILE A 543 -17.06 32.55 -62.42
C ILE A 543 -17.03 31.28 -63.31
N HIS A 544 -15.83 30.82 -63.68
CA HIS A 544 -15.61 29.59 -64.45
C HIS A 544 -16.07 28.33 -63.71
N TYR A 545 -15.76 28.26 -62.40
CA TYR A 545 -16.09 27.14 -61.55
C TYR A 545 -17.60 27.10 -61.28
N THR A 546 -18.18 28.26 -60.97
CA THR A 546 -19.63 28.40 -60.73
C THR A 546 -20.45 27.94 -61.93
N TYR A 547 -20.05 28.33 -63.15
CA TYR A 547 -20.75 27.89 -64.37
C TYR A 547 -20.71 26.37 -64.55
N ARG A 548 -19.56 25.72 -64.31
CA ARG A 548 -19.46 24.25 -64.43
C ARG A 548 -20.28 23.52 -63.37
N CYS A 549 -20.33 24.04 -62.14
CA CYS A 549 -21.17 23.48 -61.09
C CYS A 549 -22.67 23.59 -61.45
N LEU A 550 -23.10 24.73 -62.01
CA LEU A 550 -24.48 24.89 -62.48
C LEU A 550 -24.80 23.96 -63.64
N GLN A 551 -23.83 23.72 -64.54
CA GLN A 551 -24.00 22.80 -65.66
C GLN A 551 -24.15 21.34 -65.21
N SER A 552 -23.47 20.92 -64.12
CA SER A 552 -23.60 19.56 -63.59
C SER A 552 -24.89 19.30 -62.81
N ILE A 553 -25.67 20.34 -62.52
CA ILE A 553 -26.97 20.22 -61.82
C ILE A 553 -28.12 19.99 -62.81
N LEU A 554 -27.96 20.45 -64.05
CA LEU A 554 -28.82 20.07 -65.18
C LEU A 554 -28.42 18.69 -65.70
#